data_AF-A0A958T5I2-F1
#
_entry.id   AF-A0A958T5I2-F1
#
_cell.length_a   1.000
_cell.length_b   1.000
_cell.length_c   1.000
_cell.angle_alpha   90.00
_cell.angle_beta   90.00
_cell.angle_gamma   90.00
#
_symmetry.space_group_name_H-M   'P 1'
#
loop_
_entity.id
_entity.type
_entity.pdbx_description
1 polymer ?
#
loop_
_entity_poly.entity_id
_entity_poly.type
_entity_poly.pdbx_seq_one_letter_code
_entity_poly.pdbx_strand_id
1 'polypeptide(L)'
;PVWPEDWVRTGPQCTYDNYEHTVSCTLVKNLPDVLTDSNDNVELPPQLVEKWKAEGRYDEEIAELNAFFERTGYPRAPRFYIIKWLTDYITEFGIDGYRVDTVKHTEPYVWQEFRTECDYAFDQWKQAHPDKVLDTNGFYLVGEVYNYGISGGQQFDFGDKKVNYFDKAFNSLINFESKWSAMQLSYEDMFSKYSNILQG
;
A
#
# COMPACT_ATOMS: atom_id res chain seq x y z
N PRO A 1 8.77 -21.08 6.52
CA PRO A 1 9.38 -20.48 7.72
C PRO A 1 8.70 -19.13 8.00
N VAL A 2 8.41 -18.82 9.25
CA VAL A 2 7.92 -17.47 9.63
C VAL A 2 9.11 -16.52 9.48
N TRP A 3 8.84 -15.27 9.10
CA TRP A 3 9.87 -14.22 9.09
C TRP A 3 10.35 -13.97 10.53
N PRO A 4 11.55 -13.43 10.71
CA PRO A 4 12.06 -13.08 12.04
C PRO A 4 11.10 -12.19 12.85
N GLU A 5 11.19 -12.26 14.18
CA GLU A 5 10.27 -11.56 15.10
C GLU A 5 10.39 -10.02 15.06
N ASP A 6 11.52 -9.52 14.60
CA ASP A 6 11.78 -8.10 14.32
C ASP A 6 11.14 -7.64 12.99
N TRP A 7 10.68 -8.57 12.15
CA TRP A 7 9.93 -8.28 10.93
C TRP A 7 8.42 -8.36 11.09
N VAL A 8 7.94 -9.33 11.86
CA VAL A 8 6.51 -9.67 11.90
C VAL A 8 6.00 -9.93 13.31
N ARG A 9 4.75 -9.55 13.55
CA ARG A 9 3.95 -10.04 14.69
C ARG A 9 3.09 -11.24 14.25
N THR A 10 2.92 -12.20 15.16
CA THR A 10 2.03 -13.36 14.95
C THR A 10 0.75 -13.30 15.79
N GLY A 11 0.58 -12.22 16.55
CA GLY A 11 -0.63 -11.90 17.29
C GLY A 11 -0.53 -10.51 17.94
N PRO A 12 -1.61 -10.02 18.57
CA PRO A 12 -2.94 -10.65 18.67
C PRO A 12 -3.68 -10.66 17.32
N GLN A 13 -4.74 -11.48 17.20
CA GLN A 13 -5.63 -11.42 16.04
C GLN A 13 -6.54 -10.19 16.13
N CYS A 14 -6.82 -9.55 15.00
CA CYS A 14 -7.68 -8.37 14.93
C CYS A 14 -9.10 -8.64 15.44
N THR A 15 -9.63 -7.71 16.25
CA THR A 15 -11.01 -7.72 16.75
C THR A 15 -11.91 -6.73 16.03
N TYR A 16 -11.33 -5.77 15.30
CA TYR A 16 -12.04 -4.80 14.45
C TYR A 16 -13.04 -3.88 15.18
N ASP A 17 -12.92 -3.74 16.50
CA ASP A 17 -13.78 -2.93 17.36
C ASP A 17 -13.32 -1.47 17.45
N ASN A 18 -12.09 -1.16 17.03
CA ASN A 18 -11.54 0.18 16.92
C ASN A 18 -10.40 0.22 15.89
N TYR A 19 -9.82 1.40 15.66
CA TYR A 19 -8.70 1.59 14.74
C TYR A 19 -7.47 0.73 15.11
N GLU A 20 -7.00 0.80 16.36
CA GLU A 20 -5.80 0.10 16.82
C GLU A 20 -5.91 -1.41 16.60
N HIS A 21 -7.06 -1.99 16.97
CA HIS A 21 -7.38 -3.40 16.81
C HIS A 21 -7.76 -3.80 15.38
N THR A 22 -7.53 -2.91 14.40
CA THR A 22 -7.65 -3.18 12.96
C THR A 22 -6.31 -3.09 12.23
N VAL A 23 -5.36 -2.29 12.73
CA VAL A 23 -4.06 -2.03 12.09
C VAL A 23 -2.91 -2.80 12.73
N SER A 24 -2.90 -2.97 14.06
CA SER A 24 -1.75 -3.50 14.81
C SER A 24 -1.89 -4.98 15.18
N CYS A 25 -2.38 -5.81 14.27
CA CYS A 25 -2.84 -7.16 14.60
C CYS A 25 -2.78 -8.12 13.40
N THR A 26 -2.84 -9.42 13.67
CA THR A 26 -2.94 -10.42 12.60
C THR A 26 -4.37 -10.55 12.08
N LEU A 27 -4.56 -10.48 10.77
CA LEU A 27 -5.89 -10.62 10.14
C LEU A 27 -6.53 -11.98 10.43
N VAL A 28 -5.71 -13.05 10.38
CA VAL A 28 -6.10 -14.42 10.69
C VAL A 28 -4.93 -15.14 11.37
N LYS A 29 -5.23 -16.18 12.16
CA LYS A 29 -4.26 -16.93 12.98
C LYS A 29 -2.97 -17.37 12.26
N ASN A 30 -3.02 -17.61 10.96
CA ASN A 30 -1.89 -18.13 10.18
C ASN A 30 -1.26 -17.11 9.23
N LEU A 31 -1.64 -15.84 9.32
CA LEU A 31 -1.10 -14.76 8.50
C LEU A 31 -0.37 -13.77 9.43
N PRO A 32 0.97 -13.85 9.52
CA PRO A 32 1.76 -12.86 10.25
C PRO A 32 1.53 -11.47 9.67
N ASP A 33 1.55 -10.47 10.55
CA ASP A 33 1.44 -9.07 10.20
C ASP A 33 2.84 -8.43 10.23
N VAL A 34 3.15 -7.59 9.24
CA VAL A 34 4.45 -6.91 9.16
C VAL A 34 4.47 -5.78 10.16
N LEU A 35 5.57 -5.62 10.89
CA LEU A 35 5.79 -4.52 11.84
C LEU A 35 5.98 -3.18 11.10
N THR A 36 4.91 -2.71 10.46
CA THR A 36 4.87 -1.46 9.67
C THR A 36 4.89 -0.21 10.56
N ASP A 37 4.48 -0.34 11.82
CA ASP A 37 4.61 0.66 12.88
C ASP A 37 6.04 0.82 13.43
N SER A 38 6.91 -0.16 13.24
CA SER A 38 8.29 -0.11 13.73
C SER A 38 9.21 0.72 12.84
N ASN A 39 10.10 1.50 13.47
CA ASN A 39 11.22 2.18 12.80
C ASN A 39 12.59 1.59 13.20
N ASP A 40 12.58 0.47 13.92
CA ASP A 40 13.83 -0.16 14.33
C ASP A 40 14.53 -0.77 13.12
N ASN A 41 15.86 -0.64 13.11
CA ASN A 41 16.66 -1.26 12.07
C ASN A 41 16.67 -2.78 12.25
N VAL A 42 16.36 -3.50 11.17
CA VAL A 42 16.36 -4.96 11.13
C VAL A 42 17.30 -5.47 10.05
N GLU A 43 17.86 -6.65 10.31
CA GLU A 43 18.63 -7.38 9.32
C GLU A 43 17.69 -8.04 8.30
N LEU A 44 18.20 -8.35 7.11
CA LEU A 44 17.43 -9.08 6.12
C LEU A 44 17.07 -10.48 6.63
N PRO A 45 15.88 -11.01 6.31
CA PRO A 45 15.50 -12.36 6.69
C PRO A 45 16.55 -13.37 6.18
N PRO A 46 17.06 -14.29 7.03
CA PRO A 46 18.12 -15.21 6.63
C PRO A 46 17.77 -16.04 5.39
N GLN A 47 16.50 -16.40 5.23
CA GLN A 47 16.02 -17.19 4.10
C GLN A 47 16.08 -16.39 2.78
N LEU A 48 15.91 -15.07 2.84
CA LEU A 48 16.05 -14.19 1.68
C LEU A 48 17.53 -14.04 1.30
N VAL A 49 18.40 -13.86 2.29
CA VAL A 49 19.86 -13.82 2.11
C VAL A 49 20.39 -15.12 1.49
N GLU A 50 19.96 -16.26 2.00
CA GLU A 50 20.32 -17.59 1.45
C GLU A 50 19.86 -17.74 0.01
N LYS A 51 18.62 -17.33 -0.29
CA LYS A 51 18.07 -17.35 -1.65
C LYS A 51 18.90 -16.49 -2.61
N TRP A 52 19.16 -15.23 -2.28
CA TRP A 52 19.92 -14.33 -3.15
C TRP A 52 21.37 -14.80 -3.37
N LYS A 53 21.99 -15.43 -2.37
CA LYS A 53 23.31 -16.05 -2.53
C LYS A 53 23.26 -17.25 -3.47
N ALA A 54 22.24 -18.10 -3.36
CA ALA A 54 22.04 -19.23 -4.26
C ALA A 54 21.76 -18.80 -5.71
N GLU A 55 21.14 -17.63 -5.90
CA GLU A 55 20.84 -17.04 -7.20
C GLU A 55 22.00 -16.21 -7.79
N GLY A 56 23.06 -15.96 -7.02
CA GLY A 56 24.17 -15.10 -7.45
C GLY A 56 23.84 -13.62 -7.52
N ARG A 57 22.73 -13.18 -6.90
CA ARG A 57 22.23 -11.80 -6.90
C ARG A 57 22.52 -11.02 -5.62
N TYR A 58 23.09 -11.68 -4.60
CA TYR A 58 23.25 -11.09 -3.27
C TYR A 58 23.94 -9.71 -3.28
N ASP A 59 25.06 -9.57 -3.98
CA ASP A 59 25.81 -8.31 -3.98
C ASP A 59 25.04 -7.17 -4.69
N GLU A 60 24.30 -7.50 -5.75
CA GLU A 60 23.43 -6.56 -6.47
C GLU A 60 22.28 -6.08 -5.57
N GLU A 61 21.56 -7.00 -4.93
CA GLU A 61 20.45 -6.68 -4.02
C GLU A 61 20.90 -5.81 -2.84
N ILE A 62 22.07 -6.11 -2.26
CA ILE A 62 22.64 -5.28 -1.20
C ILE A 62 23.01 -3.88 -1.71
N ALA A 63 23.59 -3.78 -2.91
CA ALA A 63 23.93 -2.49 -3.49
C ALA A 63 22.69 -1.62 -3.76
N GLU A 64 21.63 -2.21 -4.31
CA GLU A 64 20.35 -1.53 -4.55
C GLU A 64 19.67 -1.09 -3.25
N LEU A 65 19.65 -1.96 -2.23
CA LEU A 65 19.14 -1.60 -0.92
C LEU A 65 19.94 -0.45 -0.29
N ASN A 66 21.26 -0.50 -0.37
CA ASN A 66 22.12 0.58 0.13
C ASN A 66 21.79 1.90 -0.57
N ALA A 67 21.66 1.91 -1.89
CA ALA A 67 21.31 3.10 -2.66
C ALA A 67 19.91 3.62 -2.32
N PHE A 68 18.93 2.74 -2.11
CA PHE A 68 17.58 3.12 -1.68
C PHE A 68 17.59 3.81 -0.32
N PHE A 69 18.24 3.21 0.68
CA PHE A 69 18.28 3.78 2.03
C PHE A 69 19.15 5.05 2.11
N GLU A 70 20.21 5.15 1.32
CA GLU A 70 21.01 6.38 1.22
C GLU A 70 20.20 7.52 0.59
N ARG A 71 19.45 7.26 -0.50
CA ARG A 71 18.63 8.26 -1.17
C ARG A 71 17.48 8.76 -0.28
N THR A 72 16.80 7.85 0.39
CA THR A 72 15.56 8.16 1.12
C THR A 72 15.83 8.63 2.55
N GLY A 73 16.93 8.21 3.16
CA GLY A 73 17.20 8.43 4.58
C GLY A 73 16.26 7.66 5.52
N TYR A 74 15.47 6.72 4.99
CA TYR A 74 14.60 5.88 5.81
C TYR A 74 15.41 4.94 6.71
N PRO A 75 14.89 4.59 7.90
CA PRO A 75 15.47 3.50 8.67
C PRO A 75 15.33 2.18 7.91
N ARG A 76 16.20 1.23 8.22
CA ARG A 76 16.14 -0.14 7.70
C ARG A 76 15.07 -0.95 8.41
N ALA A 77 13.83 -0.46 8.38
CA ALA A 77 12.67 -1.09 8.99
C ALA A 77 11.88 -1.92 7.96
N PRO A 78 11.12 -2.95 8.40
CA PRO A 78 10.41 -3.87 7.52
C PRO A 78 9.64 -3.22 6.37
N ARG A 79 8.88 -2.15 6.66
CA ARG A 79 8.06 -1.48 5.64
C ARG A 79 8.87 -0.84 4.52
N PHE A 80 10.05 -0.31 4.82
CA PHE A 80 10.87 0.37 3.81
C PHE A 80 11.58 -0.60 2.87
N TYR A 81 11.95 -1.78 3.37
CA TYR A 81 12.38 -2.87 2.49
C TYR A 81 11.27 -3.29 1.51
N ILE A 82 10.03 -3.45 2.00
CA ILE A 82 8.88 -3.80 1.15
C ILE A 82 8.58 -2.70 0.15
N ILE A 83 8.59 -1.43 0.57
CA ILE A 83 8.43 -0.29 -0.33
C ILE A 83 9.49 -0.32 -1.43
N LYS A 84 10.77 -0.52 -1.10
CA LYS A 84 11.86 -0.70 -2.09
C LYS A 84 11.49 -1.78 -3.10
N TRP A 85 11.22 -3.00 -2.62
CA TRP A 85 10.96 -4.15 -3.50
C TRP A 85 9.73 -3.97 -4.38
N LEU A 86 8.70 -3.29 -3.90
CA LEU A 86 7.54 -2.96 -4.73
C LEU A 86 7.92 -1.92 -5.78
N THR A 87 8.64 -0.86 -5.41
CA THR A 87 9.04 0.20 -6.35
C THR A 87 10.06 -0.25 -7.41
N ASP A 88 10.78 -1.35 -7.16
CA ASP A 88 11.64 -1.98 -8.18
C ASP A 88 10.83 -2.43 -9.40
N TYR A 89 9.59 -2.93 -9.23
CA TYR A 89 8.73 -3.30 -10.36
C TYR A 89 8.41 -2.10 -11.27
N ILE A 90 8.32 -0.89 -10.69
CA ILE A 90 8.12 0.34 -11.45
C ILE A 90 9.36 0.65 -12.27
N THR A 91 10.53 0.59 -11.63
CA THR A 91 11.82 0.90 -12.27
C THR A 91 12.18 -0.12 -13.36
N GLU A 92 11.87 -1.40 -13.15
CA GLU A 92 12.21 -2.49 -14.07
C GLU A 92 11.20 -2.62 -15.21
N PHE A 93 9.90 -2.57 -14.91
CA PHE A 93 8.86 -2.90 -15.88
C PHE A 93 8.03 -1.71 -16.36
N GLY A 94 8.12 -0.56 -15.69
CA GLY A 94 7.32 0.60 -16.06
C GLY A 94 5.83 0.42 -15.80
N ILE A 95 5.45 -0.43 -14.83
CA ILE A 95 4.06 -0.45 -14.36
C ILE A 95 3.67 0.95 -13.92
N ASP A 96 2.43 1.34 -14.18
CA ASP A 96 1.91 2.70 -13.97
C ASP A 96 0.91 2.79 -12.81
N GLY A 97 0.65 1.67 -12.14
CA GLY A 97 -0.23 1.67 -10.98
C GLY A 97 -0.25 0.39 -10.17
N TYR A 98 -0.81 0.52 -8.95
CA TYR A 98 -1.09 -0.58 -8.05
C TYR A 98 -2.56 -0.62 -7.64
N ARG A 99 -3.11 -1.83 -7.58
CA ARG A 99 -4.28 -2.13 -6.74
C ARG A 99 -3.78 -2.69 -5.42
N VAL A 100 -4.15 -2.03 -4.32
CA VAL A 100 -3.74 -2.40 -2.98
C VAL A 100 -4.88 -3.15 -2.28
N ASP A 101 -4.58 -4.36 -1.82
CA ASP A 101 -5.50 -5.20 -1.05
C ASP A 101 -5.53 -4.76 0.42
N THR A 102 -6.67 -4.89 1.09
CA THR A 102 -6.76 -4.78 2.56
C THR A 102 -6.16 -3.49 3.17
N VAL A 103 -6.32 -2.35 2.49
CA VAL A 103 -5.64 -1.06 2.78
C VAL A 103 -5.74 -0.61 4.24
N LYS A 104 -6.87 -0.91 4.89
CA LYS A 104 -7.17 -0.41 6.23
C LYS A 104 -6.49 -1.16 7.37
N HIS A 105 -5.67 -2.17 7.05
CA HIS A 105 -5.01 -3.06 8.00
C HIS A 105 -3.53 -2.72 8.23
N THR A 106 -3.16 -1.47 7.96
CA THR A 106 -1.86 -0.86 8.28
C THR A 106 -2.08 0.65 8.44
N GLU A 107 -1.09 1.37 8.93
CA GLU A 107 -1.22 2.79 9.22
C GLU A 107 -1.32 3.63 7.93
N PRO A 108 -2.19 4.66 7.90
CA PRO A 108 -2.38 5.50 6.71
C PRO A 108 -1.11 6.18 6.18
N TYR A 109 -0.16 6.49 7.06
CA TYR A 109 1.10 7.12 6.65
C TYR A 109 1.96 6.18 5.81
N VAL A 110 1.83 4.86 5.96
CA VAL A 110 2.57 3.87 5.16
C VAL A 110 2.23 4.05 3.68
N TRP A 111 0.96 4.37 3.38
CA TRP A 111 0.52 4.64 2.01
C TRP A 111 1.03 5.97 1.46
N GLN A 112 1.29 6.96 2.32
CA GLN A 112 1.88 8.24 1.92
C GLN A 112 3.39 8.08 1.61
N GLU A 113 4.09 7.30 2.43
CA GLU A 113 5.49 6.91 2.18
C GLU A 113 5.58 6.09 0.89
N PHE A 114 4.71 5.09 0.71
CA PHE A 114 4.66 4.28 -0.51
C PHE A 114 4.35 5.10 -1.76
N ARG A 115 3.40 6.04 -1.66
CA ARG A 115 3.06 6.97 -2.75
C ARG A 115 4.27 7.79 -3.18
N THR A 116 5.02 8.32 -2.22
CA THR A 116 6.21 9.14 -2.48
C THR A 116 7.24 8.36 -3.31
N GLU A 117 7.50 7.11 -2.93
CA GLU A 117 8.48 6.28 -3.63
C GLU A 117 7.97 5.77 -4.99
N CYS A 118 6.67 5.51 -5.12
CA CYS A 118 6.06 5.17 -6.42
C CYS A 118 6.16 6.33 -7.42
N ASP A 119 5.82 7.55 -7.00
CA ASP A 119 5.90 8.73 -7.86
C ASP A 119 7.36 8.98 -8.29
N TYR A 120 8.32 8.87 -7.36
CA TYR A 120 9.74 8.97 -7.68
C TYR A 120 10.18 7.93 -8.71
N ALA A 121 9.90 6.65 -8.46
CA ALA A 121 10.32 5.56 -9.34
C ALA A 121 9.70 5.68 -10.74
N PHE A 122 8.42 6.07 -10.82
CA PHE A 122 7.73 6.23 -12.10
C PHE A 122 8.26 7.42 -12.91
N ASP A 123 8.57 8.54 -12.24
CA ASP A 123 9.20 9.68 -12.91
C ASP A 123 10.60 9.35 -13.42
N GLN A 124 11.40 8.59 -12.67
CA GLN A 124 12.69 8.09 -13.16
C GLN A 124 12.53 7.15 -14.35
N TRP A 125 11.55 6.24 -14.29
CA TRP A 125 11.28 5.31 -15.40
C TRP A 125 10.88 6.06 -16.68
N LYS A 126 10.00 7.07 -16.59
CA LYS A 126 9.60 7.90 -17.74
C LYS A 126 10.78 8.66 -18.34
N GLN A 127 11.69 9.18 -17.51
CA GLN A 127 12.90 9.88 -17.97
C GLN A 127 13.86 8.94 -18.70
N ALA A 128 14.00 7.71 -18.22
CA ALA A 128 14.86 6.70 -18.85
C ALA A 128 14.24 6.09 -20.13
N HIS A 129 12.92 6.16 -20.30
CA HIS A 129 12.19 5.52 -21.40
C HIS A 129 11.24 6.48 -22.14
N PRO A 130 11.73 7.62 -22.68
CA PRO A 130 10.88 8.65 -23.26
C PRO A 130 10.04 8.17 -24.45
N ASP A 131 10.49 7.13 -25.17
CA ASP A 131 9.80 6.50 -26.30
C ASP A 131 8.66 5.56 -25.89
N LYS A 132 8.59 5.18 -24.60
CA LYS A 132 7.57 4.29 -24.03
C LYS A 132 6.53 5.01 -23.17
N VAL A 133 6.67 6.32 -22.97
CA VAL A 133 5.74 7.13 -22.18
C VAL A 133 4.40 7.25 -22.93
N LEU A 134 3.32 6.76 -22.31
CA LEU A 134 1.99 6.75 -22.91
C LEU A 134 1.23 8.08 -22.71
N ASP A 135 1.45 8.75 -21.58
CA ASP A 135 0.76 9.98 -21.22
C ASP A 135 1.55 10.79 -20.17
N THR A 136 0.94 11.86 -19.64
CA THR A 136 1.51 12.72 -18.60
C THR A 136 0.91 12.44 -17.21
N ASN A 137 0.25 11.31 -17.00
CA ASN A 137 -0.32 10.96 -15.71
C ASN A 137 0.79 10.65 -14.69
N GLY A 138 0.45 10.85 -13.42
CA GLY A 138 1.25 10.33 -12.30
C GLY A 138 0.96 8.85 -12.05
N PHE A 139 1.70 8.26 -11.11
CA PHE A 139 1.46 6.86 -10.74
C PHE A 139 0.06 6.69 -10.13
N TYR A 140 -0.63 5.61 -10.51
CA TYR A 140 -2.02 5.38 -10.13
C TYR A 140 -2.14 4.39 -8.97
N LEU A 141 -2.74 4.82 -7.86
CA LEU A 141 -3.04 3.95 -6.71
C LEU A 141 -4.55 3.80 -6.54
N VAL A 142 -5.02 2.55 -6.55
CA VAL A 142 -6.39 2.18 -6.16
C VAL A 142 -6.40 1.27 -4.94
N GLY A 143 -7.15 1.67 -3.92
CA GLY A 143 -7.18 0.98 -2.63
C GLY A 143 -8.46 0.19 -2.38
N GLU A 144 -8.31 -0.99 -1.80
CA GLU A 144 -9.41 -1.74 -1.20
C GLU A 144 -9.51 -1.44 0.31
N VAL A 145 -10.32 -0.43 0.66
CA VAL A 145 -10.72 -0.19 2.04
C VAL A 145 -12.06 -0.90 2.25
N TYR A 146 -12.03 -2.12 2.80
CA TYR A 146 -13.25 -2.93 2.92
C TYR A 146 -14.34 -2.21 3.72
N ASN A 147 -15.55 -2.14 3.15
CA ASN A 147 -16.72 -1.34 3.57
C ASN A 147 -16.67 0.18 3.26
N TYR A 148 -15.71 0.66 2.48
CA TYR A 148 -15.75 2.03 1.98
C TYR A 148 -16.97 2.24 1.05
N GLY A 149 -17.69 3.34 1.27
CA GLY A 149 -18.80 3.78 0.44
C GLY A 149 -18.68 5.27 0.15
N ILE A 150 -18.85 5.64 -1.12
CA ILE A 150 -18.64 7.03 -1.57
C ILE A 150 -19.62 8.02 -0.93
N SER A 151 -20.76 7.56 -0.39
CA SER A 151 -21.67 8.44 0.39
C SER A 151 -21.03 8.96 1.69
N GLY A 152 -19.98 8.30 2.19
CA GLY A 152 -19.16 8.79 3.31
C GLY A 152 -18.13 9.86 2.92
N GLY A 153 -18.06 10.22 1.63
CA GLY A 153 -17.03 11.10 1.09
C GLY A 153 -15.65 10.45 1.20
N GLN A 154 -14.63 11.28 1.43
CA GLN A 154 -13.24 10.81 1.51
C GLN A 154 -12.87 10.10 2.82
N GLN A 155 -13.71 10.22 3.86
CA GLN A 155 -13.39 9.72 5.19
C GLN A 155 -13.89 8.28 5.36
N PHE A 156 -13.03 7.39 5.81
CA PHE A 156 -13.40 6.09 6.32
C PHE A 156 -13.46 6.14 7.86
N ASP A 157 -14.56 5.66 8.43
CA ASP A 157 -14.85 5.75 9.87
C ASP A 157 -14.65 4.38 10.54
N PHE A 158 -13.67 4.28 11.44
CA PHE A 158 -13.42 3.11 12.29
C PHE A 158 -14.29 3.11 13.55
N GLY A 159 -15.12 4.14 13.76
CA GLY A 159 -15.95 4.34 14.95
C GLY A 159 -15.30 5.28 15.96
N ASP A 160 -14.03 5.02 16.31
CA ASP A 160 -13.23 5.86 17.21
C ASP A 160 -12.31 6.83 16.48
N LYS A 161 -12.02 6.57 15.19
CA LYS A 161 -11.13 7.38 14.36
C LYS A 161 -11.62 7.46 12.91
N LYS A 162 -11.48 8.62 12.29
CA LYS A 162 -11.68 8.82 10.85
C LYS A 162 -10.35 8.96 10.14
N VAL A 163 -10.25 8.33 8.97
CA VAL A 163 -9.05 8.34 8.13
C VAL A 163 -9.42 8.75 6.71
N ASN A 164 -8.66 9.69 6.15
CA ASN A 164 -8.71 10.03 4.74
C ASN A 164 -7.61 9.29 3.98
N TYR A 165 -7.94 8.19 3.30
CA TYR A 165 -6.96 7.43 2.49
C TYR A 165 -6.60 8.13 1.17
N PHE A 166 -7.32 9.18 0.77
CA PHE A 166 -6.95 9.99 -0.39
C PHE A 166 -5.86 11.01 -0.07
N ASP A 167 -5.67 11.36 1.21
CA ASP A 167 -4.72 12.40 1.61
C ASP A 167 -3.28 11.98 1.30
N LYS A 168 -2.75 12.51 0.20
CA LYS A 168 -1.39 12.27 -0.32
C LYS A 168 -1.05 10.78 -0.53
N ALA A 169 -2.05 9.96 -0.87
CA ALA A 169 -1.85 8.53 -1.11
C ALA A 169 -2.64 8.03 -2.33
N PHE A 170 -3.89 7.62 -2.15
CA PHE A 170 -4.67 6.94 -3.18
C PHE A 170 -5.36 7.90 -4.16
N ASN A 171 -5.37 7.54 -5.44
CA ASN A 171 -6.19 8.21 -6.46
C ASN A 171 -7.65 7.80 -6.36
N SER A 172 -7.91 6.53 -6.00
CA SER A 172 -9.26 5.97 -5.92
C SER A 172 -9.37 4.89 -4.86
N LEU A 173 -10.61 4.65 -4.40
CA LEU A 173 -10.95 3.53 -3.53
C LEU A 173 -12.11 2.74 -4.15
N ILE A 174 -12.12 1.43 -3.90
CA ILE A 174 -13.21 0.54 -4.34
C ILE A 174 -14.50 0.91 -3.62
N ASN A 175 -15.52 1.34 -4.36
CA ASN A 175 -16.83 1.70 -3.80
C ASN A 175 -17.70 0.47 -3.54
N PHE A 176 -17.65 -0.07 -2.31
CA PHE A 176 -18.44 -1.23 -1.89
C PHE A 176 -19.94 -0.93 -1.74
N GLU A 177 -20.33 0.35 -1.73
CA GLU A 177 -21.72 0.77 -1.66
C GLU A 177 -22.47 0.54 -2.99
N SER A 178 -21.76 0.52 -4.12
CA SER A 178 -22.34 0.41 -5.46
C SER A 178 -23.25 -0.81 -5.63
N LYS A 179 -22.82 -1.98 -5.16
CA LYS A 179 -23.61 -3.23 -5.21
C LYS A 179 -24.94 -3.10 -4.45
N TRP A 180 -24.96 -2.37 -3.34
CA TRP A 180 -26.17 -2.17 -2.54
C TRP A 180 -27.10 -1.17 -3.19
N SER A 181 -26.56 -0.06 -3.71
CA SER A 181 -27.35 0.92 -4.46
C SER A 181 -27.99 0.29 -5.70
N ALA A 182 -27.27 -0.59 -6.42
CA ALA A 182 -27.82 -1.34 -7.54
C ALA A 182 -28.95 -2.32 -7.15
N MET A 183 -28.93 -2.86 -5.94
CA MET A 183 -29.99 -3.74 -5.43
C MET A 183 -31.21 -2.98 -4.88
N GLN A 184 -31.04 -1.74 -4.43
CA GLN A 184 -32.03 -1.01 -3.64
C GLN A 184 -32.67 0.16 -4.40
N LEU A 185 -32.00 0.71 -5.40
CA LEU A 185 -32.45 1.88 -6.14
C LEU A 185 -32.84 1.53 -7.58
N SER A 186 -33.65 2.39 -8.21
CA SER A 186 -33.80 2.34 -9.66
C SER A 186 -32.48 2.74 -10.35
N TYR A 187 -32.30 2.37 -11.62
CA TYR A 187 -31.12 2.78 -12.38
C TYR A 187 -30.94 4.30 -12.38
N GLU A 188 -32.02 5.05 -12.59
CA GLU A 188 -31.97 6.51 -12.61
C GLU A 188 -31.54 7.07 -11.25
N ASP A 189 -32.15 6.60 -10.16
CA ASP A 189 -31.80 7.06 -8.81
C ASP A 189 -30.35 6.73 -8.45
N MET A 190 -29.86 5.55 -8.83
CA MET A 190 -28.48 5.14 -8.60
C MET A 190 -27.48 6.03 -9.36
N PHE A 191 -27.70 6.24 -10.66
CA PHE A 191 -26.81 7.05 -11.47
C PHE A 191 -26.88 8.53 -11.08
N SER A 192 -28.08 9.06 -10.82
CA SER A 192 -28.26 10.42 -10.31
C SER A 192 -27.55 10.62 -8.96
N LYS A 193 -27.66 9.67 -8.03
CA LYS A 193 -26.94 9.70 -6.75
C LYS A 193 -25.43 9.82 -6.95
N TYR A 194 -24.82 8.94 -7.76
CA TYR A 194 -23.38 8.98 -7.98
C TYR A 194 -22.92 10.17 -8.81
N SER A 195 -23.71 10.63 -9.77
CA SER A 195 -23.44 11.86 -10.52
C SER A 195 -23.37 13.07 -9.58
N ASN A 196 -24.33 13.20 -8.67
CA ASN A 196 -24.37 14.30 -7.70
C ASN A 196 -23.18 14.25 -6.73
N ILE A 197 -22.77 13.07 -6.28
CA ILE A 197 -21.61 12.93 -5.39
C ILE A 197 -20.30 13.29 -6.11
N LEU A 198 -20.17 12.96 -7.40
CA LEU A 198 -18.94 13.20 -8.18
C LEU A 198 -18.83 14.64 -8.72
N GLN A 199 -19.95 15.36 -8.85
CA GLN A 199 -20.01 16.72 -9.42
C GLN A 199 -20.33 17.82 -8.40
N GLY A 200 -20.66 17.43 -7.16
CA GLY A 200 -21.09 18.32 -6.08
C GLY A 200 -19.94 19.03 -5.36
#